data_AF-A0A3B3E022-F1
#
_entry.id   AF-A0A3B3E022-F1
#
_cell.length_a   1.000
_cell.length_b   1.000
_cell.length_c   1.000
_cell.angle_alpha   90.00
_cell.angle_beta   90.00
_cell.angle_gamma   90.00
#
_symmetry.space_group_name_H-M   'P 1'
#
loop_
_entity.id
_entity.type
_entity.pdbx_description
1 polymer ?
#
loop_
_entity_poly.entity_id
_entity_poly.type
_entity_poly.pdbx_seq_one_letter_code
_entity_poly.pdbx_strand_id
1 'polypeptide(L)'
;LEEKIREEYRDERERVNKKPLGMAFVTFQNETITATILKDFNACKCQGCHCRREPKSSSFSKNLETHNWTVTYAPHPQNVYW
;
A
#
# COMPACT_ATOMS: atom_id res chain seq x y z
N LEU A 1 -8.43 35.05 -14.11
CA LEU A 1 -7.25 34.15 -14.06
C LEU A 1 -7.35 33.23 -12.85
N GLU A 2 -7.53 33.76 -11.64
CA GLU A 2 -7.69 32.97 -10.41
C GLU A 2 -8.88 31.99 -10.45
N GLU A 3 -10.04 32.42 -10.96
CA GLU A 3 -11.21 31.55 -11.11
C GLU A 3 -10.95 30.37 -12.05
N LYS A 4 -10.27 30.62 -13.18
CA LYS A 4 -9.88 29.58 -14.15
C LYS A 4 -8.95 28.55 -13.51
N ILE A 5 -7.95 29.01 -12.74
CA ILE A 5 -7.02 28.12 -12.03
C ILE A 5 -7.74 27.29 -10.95
N ARG A 6 -8.70 27.89 -10.24
CA ARG A 6 -9.50 27.19 -9.23
C ARG A 6 -10.40 26.12 -9.86
N GLU A 7 -10.97 26.40 -11.03
CA GLU A 7 -11.78 25.46 -11.80
C GLU A 7 -10.93 24.29 -12.31
N GLU A 8 -9.78 24.56 -12.92
CA GLU A 8 -8.82 23.53 -13.36
C GLU A 8 -8.36 22.65 -12.18
N TYR A 9 -8.10 23.23 -11.01
CA TYR A 9 -7.75 22.47 -9.80
C TYR A 9 -8.88 21.55 -9.33
N ARG A 10 -10.14 22.02 -9.37
CA ARG A 10 -11.30 21.22 -8.98
C ARG A 10 -11.48 20.03 -9.91
N ASP A 11 -11.36 20.25 -11.21
CA ASP A 11 -11.51 19.21 -12.23
C ASP A 11 -10.40 18.16 -12.10
N GLU A 12 -9.16 18.58 -11.86
CA GLU A 12 -8.04 17.65 -11.67
C GLU A 12 -8.22 16.83 -10.37
N ARG A 13 -8.67 17.46 -9.29
CA ARG A 13 -8.95 16.76 -8.02
C ARG A 13 -10.00 15.64 -8.18
N GLU A 14 -10.98 15.82 -9.06
CA GLU A 14 -11.96 14.76 -9.37
C GLU A 14 -11.35 13.65 -10.25
N ARG A 15 -10.42 13.99 -11.14
CA ARG A 15 -9.75 13.02 -12.03
C ARG A 15 -8.79 12.10 -11.29
N VAL A 16 -8.16 12.56 -10.21
CA VAL A 16 -7.23 11.75 -9.40
C VAL A 16 -7.85 10.41 -8.97
N ASN A 17 -9.15 10.40 -8.59
CA ASN A 17 -9.84 9.18 -8.17
C ASN A 17 -10.02 8.13 -9.29
N LYS A 18 -9.88 8.53 -10.57
CA LYS A 18 -10.05 7.64 -11.72
C LYS A 18 -8.78 6.87 -12.07
N LYS A 19 -7.63 7.23 -11.50
CA LYS A 19 -6.32 6.61 -11.78
C LYS A 19 -5.56 6.35 -10.47
N PRO A 20 -5.95 5.33 -9.70
CA PRO A 20 -5.27 5.00 -8.45
C PRO A 20 -3.83 4.54 -8.73
N LEU A 21 -2.89 4.97 -7.87
CA LEU A 21 -1.46 4.60 -7.97
C LEU A 21 -1.18 3.13 -7.60
N GLY A 22 -2.16 2.42 -7.01
CA GLY A 22 -1.98 1.02 -6.59
C GLY A 22 -1.14 0.85 -5.32
N MET A 23 -0.99 1.91 -4.52
CA MET A 23 -0.26 1.88 -3.24
C MET A 23 -0.97 2.72 -2.18
N ALA A 24 -0.69 2.42 -0.90
CA ALA A 24 -1.19 3.17 0.24
C ALA A 24 -0.19 3.17 1.39
N PHE A 25 -0.23 4.19 2.24
CA PHE A 25 0.43 4.21 3.54
C PHE A 25 -0.57 3.80 4.61
N VAL A 26 -0.20 2.84 5.47
CA VAL A 26 -1.05 2.33 6.55
C VAL A 26 -0.29 2.46 7.86
N THR A 27 -0.93 3.07 8.86
CA THR A 27 -0.37 3.27 10.19
C THR A 27 -1.09 2.39 11.19
N PHE A 28 -0.35 1.85 12.16
CA PHE A 28 -0.88 1.04 13.26
C PHE A 28 -0.55 1.71 14.59
N GLN A 29 -1.32 1.38 15.64
CA GLN A 29 -1.11 1.95 16.97
C GLN A 29 0.23 1.54 17.58
N ASN A 30 0.69 0.31 17.30
CA ASN A 30 1.86 -0.29 17.94
C ASN A 30 2.81 -0.90 16.90
N GLU A 31 4.11 -0.76 17.14
CA GLU A 31 5.17 -1.33 16.30
C GLU A 31 5.07 -2.86 16.19
N THR A 32 4.68 -3.55 17.27
CA THR A 32 4.51 -5.01 17.27
C THR A 32 3.50 -5.50 16.22
N ILE A 33 2.43 -4.73 15.97
CA ILE A 33 1.42 -5.07 14.96
C ILE A 33 2.05 -4.97 13.58
N THR A 34 2.73 -3.85 13.31
CA THR A 34 3.45 -3.62 12.04
C THR A 34 4.49 -4.71 11.79
N ALA A 35 5.31 -5.04 12.78
CA ALA A 35 6.32 -6.09 12.67
C ALA A 35 5.70 -7.47 12.41
N THR A 36 4.53 -7.76 13.02
CA THR A 36 3.81 -9.02 12.79
C THR A 36 3.29 -9.10 11.35
N ILE A 37 2.68 -8.03 10.85
CA ILE A 37 2.18 -7.97 9.47
C ILE A 37 3.34 -8.09 8.47
N LEU A 38 4.43 -7.34 8.69
CA LEU A 38 5.60 -7.38 7.81
C LEU A 38 6.20 -8.78 7.75
N LYS A 39 6.32 -9.47 8.89
CA LYS A 39 6.82 -10.84 8.95
C LYS A 39 5.91 -11.81 8.22
N ASP A 40 4.59 -11.65 8.33
CA ASP A 40 3.62 -12.51 7.67
C ASP A 40 3.67 -12.38 6.15
N PHE A 41 3.67 -11.14 5.63
CA PHE A 41 3.75 -10.87 4.19
C PHE A 41 5.13 -11.19 3.57
N ASN A 42 6.17 -11.30 4.40
CA ASN A 42 7.51 -11.71 3.97
C ASN A 42 7.91 -13.12 4.46
N ALA A 43 6.95 -13.89 5.00
CA ALA A 43 7.22 -15.23 5.49
C ALA A 43 7.58 -16.14 4.31
N CYS A 44 8.84 -16.63 4.32
CA CYS A 44 9.40 -17.57 3.35
C CYS A 44 9.87 -16.93 2.01
N LYS A 45 11.10 -16.41 2.02
CA LYS A 45 11.98 -16.23 0.86
C LYS A 45 13.23 -17.11 1.03
N CYS A 46 13.05 -18.41 1.23
CA CYS A 46 14.17 -19.33 1.44
C CYS A 46 14.96 -19.49 0.14
N GLN A 47 16.30 -19.39 0.23
CA GLN A 47 17.26 -19.51 -0.87
C GLN A 47 16.98 -20.75 -1.74
N GLY A 48 16.24 -20.59 -2.83
CA GLY A 48 15.95 -21.65 -3.79
C GLY A 48 14.72 -22.54 -3.52
N CYS A 49 13.99 -22.39 -2.39
CA CYS A 49 12.68 -23.05 -2.25
C CYS A 49 11.56 -22.12 -2.72
N HIS A 50 10.72 -22.59 -3.64
CA HIS A 50 9.44 -21.97 -4.02
C HIS A 50 8.34 -22.16 -2.96
N CYS A 51 8.73 -22.13 -1.68
CA CYS A 51 7.86 -22.24 -0.54
C CYS A 51 7.15 -20.89 -0.29
N ARG A 52 6.37 -20.33 -1.24
CA ARG A 52 5.58 -19.12 -0.94
C ARG A 52 4.51 -19.49 0.07
N ARG A 53 4.70 -19.14 1.35
CA ARG A 53 3.62 -19.19 2.33
C ARG A 53 2.73 -17.99 2.06
N GLU A 54 1.47 -18.22 1.75
CA GLU A 54 0.51 -17.13 1.64
C GLU A 54 0.40 -16.41 2.99
N PRO A 55 0.27 -15.06 3.00
CA PRO A 55 -0.05 -14.31 4.21
C PRO A 55 -1.34 -14.84 4.85
N LYS A 56 -1.54 -14.57 6.15
CA LYS A 56 -2.78 -14.93 6.84
C LYS A 56 -3.99 -14.36 6.11
N SER A 57 -4.87 -15.26 5.68
CA SER A 57 -6.10 -14.92 4.98
C SER A 57 -7.15 -14.34 5.92
N SER A 58 -7.87 -13.33 5.45
CA SER A 58 -9.12 -12.82 6.03
C SER A 58 -10.29 -13.10 5.08
N SER A 59 -11.51 -12.78 5.51
CA SER A 59 -12.72 -12.82 4.66
C SER A 59 -12.61 -11.95 3.40
N PHE A 60 -11.68 -10.98 3.38
CA PHE A 60 -11.46 -10.08 2.24
C PHE A 60 -10.26 -10.45 1.37
N SER A 61 -9.41 -11.40 1.79
CA SER A 61 -8.14 -11.69 1.13
C SER A 61 -8.27 -12.11 -0.33
N LYS A 62 -9.37 -12.80 -0.68
CA LYS A 62 -9.67 -13.18 -2.07
C LYS A 62 -10.06 -11.96 -2.92
N ASN A 63 -10.92 -11.10 -2.41
CA ASN A 63 -11.41 -9.91 -3.14
C ASN A 63 -10.31 -8.85 -3.32
N LEU A 64 -9.37 -8.81 -2.37
CA LEU A 64 -8.25 -7.87 -2.36
C LEU A 64 -6.97 -8.43 -2.98
N GLU A 65 -6.97 -9.72 -3.34
CA GLU A 65 -5.81 -10.44 -3.89
C GLU A 65 -4.53 -10.22 -3.07
N THR A 66 -4.64 -10.31 -1.74
CA THR A 66 -3.55 -9.93 -0.80
C THR A 66 -2.23 -10.69 -1.02
N HIS A 67 -2.26 -11.83 -1.71
CA HIS A 67 -1.07 -12.59 -2.09
C HIS A 67 -0.18 -11.88 -3.14
N ASN A 68 -0.73 -10.88 -3.84
CA ASN A 68 -0.01 -10.05 -4.81
C ASN A 68 0.58 -8.78 -4.21
N TRP A 69 0.36 -8.52 -2.92
CA TRP A 69 0.80 -7.29 -2.28
C TRP A 69 2.27 -7.37 -1.88
N THR A 70 2.97 -6.24 -2.02
CA THR A 70 4.31 -6.05 -1.46
C THR A 70 4.21 -5.14 -0.25
N VAL A 71 4.64 -5.62 0.92
CA VAL A 71 4.56 -4.87 2.18
C VAL A 71 5.96 -4.57 2.68
N THR A 72 6.24 -3.28 2.92
CA THR A 72 7.51 -2.77 3.44
C THR A 72 7.25 -1.63 4.43
N TYR A 73 8.26 -1.26 5.23
CA TYR A 73 8.18 -0.05 6.04
C TYR A 73 8.13 1.18 5.14
N ALA A 74 7.22 2.09 5.46
CA ALA A 74 7.16 3.39 4.81
C ALA A 74 8.46 4.17 5.07
N PRO A 75 9.03 4.85 4.07
CA PRO A 75 10.09 5.81 4.31
C PRO A 75 9.57 6.97 5.18
N HIS A 76 10.51 7.72 5.77
CA HIS A 76 10.16 8.97 6.45
C HIS A 76 9.42 9.90 5.46
N PRO A 77 8.41 10.68 5.89
CA PRO A 77 7.63 11.52 4.97
C PRO A 77 8.47 12.50 4.13
N GLN A 78 9.59 12.98 4.67
CA GLN A 78 10.53 13.86 3.95
C GLN A 78 11.37 13.15 2.89
N ASN A 79 11.39 11.81 2.90
CA ASN A 79 12.14 10.98 1.96
C ASN A 79 11.25 10.40 0.85
N VAL A 80 9.98 10.83 0.77
CA VAL A 80 9.08 10.46 -0.33
C VAL A 80 9.18 11.50 -1.44
N TYR A 81 9.53 11.05 -2.63
CA TYR A 81 9.46 11.85 -3.86
C TYR A 81 8.12 11.54 -4.55
N TRP A 82 7.20 12.50 -4.52
CA TRP A 82 5.83 12.38 -5.04
C TRP A 82 5.74 12.67 -6.54
#